data_AF-A0A527ZFF7-F1
#
_entry.id   AF-A0A527ZFF7-F1
#
_cell.length_a   1.000
_cell.length_b   1.000
_cell.length_c   1.000
_cell.angle_alpha   90.00
_cell.angle_beta   90.00
_cell.angle_gamma   90.00
#
_symmetry.space_group_name_H-M   'P 1'
#
loop_
_entity.id
_entity.type
_entity.pdbx_description
1 polymer ?
#
loop_
_entity_poly.entity_id
_entity_poly.type
_entity_poly.pdbx_seq_one_letter_code
_entity_poly.pdbx_strand_id
1 'polypeptide(L)'
;LSDEAIAAINAALLQHKVIFFRDQDQLTDAEQERFSKRLGNLVPHPTEHVRNGTTSILELDSSRGGRADAWHTDVTFVDAYPKISILRGVTIPEVGGDTVWSNTVAAYESLPPALKTTAEQLWATHSNAYDYAA
;
A
#
# COMPACT_ATOMS: atom_id res chain seq x y z
N LEU A 1 0.48 15.84 15.00
CA LEU A 1 1.37 14.78 15.52
C LEU A 1 2.78 15.33 15.67
N SER A 2 3.40 15.12 16.85
CA SER A 2 4.81 15.43 17.09
C SER A 2 5.72 14.56 16.22
N ASP A 3 6.98 14.95 16.05
CA ASP A 3 7.96 14.14 15.30
C ASP A 3 8.21 12.78 15.97
N GLU A 4 8.21 12.74 17.31
CA GLU A 4 8.31 11.50 18.08
C GLU A 4 7.15 10.53 17.77
N ALA A 5 5.92 11.04 17.70
CA ALA A 5 4.77 10.22 17.35
C ALA A 5 4.89 9.66 15.92
N ILE A 6 5.38 10.46 14.96
CA ILE A 6 5.60 10.00 13.58
C ILE A 6 6.70 8.94 13.52
N ALA A 7 7.80 9.12 14.27
CA ALA A 7 8.86 8.13 14.37
C ALA A 7 8.33 6.80 14.96
N ALA A 8 7.52 6.86 16.00
CA ALA A 8 6.89 5.69 16.61
C ALA A 8 5.93 4.98 15.64
N ILE A 9 5.11 5.73 14.89
CA ILE A 9 4.24 5.19 13.85
C ILE A 9 5.05 4.48 12.77
N ASN A 10 6.13 5.10 12.28
CA ASN A 10 6.99 4.51 11.26
C ASN A 10 7.67 3.24 11.79
N ALA A 11 8.16 3.24 13.03
CA ALA A 11 8.74 2.05 13.66
C ALA A 11 7.71 0.91 13.79
N ALA A 12 6.50 1.22 14.24
CA ALA A 12 5.41 0.25 14.33
C ALA A 12 5.05 -0.33 12.95
N LEU A 13 4.97 0.52 11.91
CA LEU A 13 4.72 0.05 10.54
C LEU A 13 5.83 -0.88 10.05
N LEU A 14 7.11 -0.54 10.27
CA LEU A 14 8.23 -1.39 9.86
C LEU A 14 8.26 -2.72 10.61
N GLN A 15 7.87 -2.74 11.88
CA GLN A 15 7.79 -3.95 12.68
C GLN A 15 6.61 -4.85 12.28
N HIS A 16 5.40 -4.26 12.17
CA HIS A 16 4.15 -5.01 12.01
C HIS A 16 3.72 -5.18 10.55
N LYS A 17 4.36 -4.48 9.60
CA LYS A 17 4.09 -4.44 8.15
C LYS A 17 2.76 -3.77 7.78
N VAL A 18 1.73 -3.94 8.59
CA VAL A 18 0.40 -3.32 8.45
C VAL A 18 -0.05 -2.83 9.82
N ILE A 19 -0.51 -1.58 9.90
CA ILE A 19 -1.09 -0.98 11.11
C ILE A 19 -2.36 -0.23 10.76
N PHE A 20 -3.28 -0.11 11.72
CA PHE A 20 -4.56 0.56 11.54
C PHE A 20 -4.73 1.67 12.57
N PHE A 21 -5.29 2.79 12.12
CA PHE A 21 -5.79 3.85 12.98
C PHE A 21 -7.32 3.81 12.90
N ARG A 22 -7.97 3.48 14.01
CA ARG A 22 -9.43 3.43 14.09
C ARG A 22 -10.02 4.82 14.30
N ASP A 23 -11.31 4.97 13.99
CA ASP A 23 -12.11 6.16 14.30
C ASP A 23 -11.51 7.44 13.69
N GLN A 24 -11.23 7.39 12.38
CA GLN A 24 -10.60 8.48 11.61
C GLN A 24 -11.54 9.08 10.55
N ASP A 25 -12.85 9.00 10.76
CA ASP A 25 -13.88 9.43 9.79
C ASP A 25 -13.85 10.94 9.51
N GLN A 26 -13.28 11.71 10.43
CA GLN A 26 -13.11 13.16 10.31
C GLN A 26 -12.02 13.59 9.33
N LEU A 27 -11.10 12.69 8.94
CA LEU A 27 -9.96 13.08 8.10
C LEU A 27 -10.43 13.44 6.69
N THR A 28 -9.91 14.54 6.16
CA THR A 28 -10.08 14.99 4.77
C THR A 28 -8.97 14.48 3.86
N ASP A 29 -9.16 14.58 2.53
CA ASP A 29 -8.14 14.24 1.52
C ASP A 29 -6.84 15.03 1.76
N ALA A 30 -6.98 16.32 2.09
CA ALA A 30 -5.85 17.18 2.40
C ALA A 30 -5.13 16.77 3.70
N GLU A 31 -5.85 16.23 4.69
CA GLU A 31 -5.26 15.71 5.93
C GLU A 31 -4.54 14.39 5.72
N GLN A 32 -5.12 13.50 4.91
CA GLN A 32 -4.46 12.28 4.49
C GLN A 32 -3.14 12.60 3.79
N GLU A 33 -3.11 13.51 2.81
CA GLU A 33 -1.86 13.91 2.15
C GLU A 33 -0.86 14.57 3.11
N ARG A 34 -1.32 15.42 4.04
CA ARG A 34 -0.45 16.03 5.05
C ARG A 34 0.18 14.98 5.97
N PHE A 35 -0.59 13.96 6.38
CA PHE A 35 -0.07 12.86 7.17
C PHE A 35 0.92 12.00 6.38
N SER A 36 0.57 11.61 5.15
CA SER A 36 1.43 10.83 4.26
C SER A 36 2.79 11.51 4.02
N LYS A 37 2.81 12.84 3.85
CA LYS A 37 4.04 13.63 3.71
C LYS A 37 4.98 13.56 4.92
N ARG A 38 4.48 13.21 6.11
CA ARG A 38 5.31 13.02 7.31
C ARG A 38 6.07 11.68 7.30
N LEU A 39 5.65 10.73 6.45
CA LEU A 39 6.27 9.41 6.31
C LEU A 39 7.14 9.29 5.05
N GLY A 40 7.07 10.25 4.12
CA GLY A 40 7.91 10.29 2.92
C GLY A 40 7.38 11.24 1.85
N ASN A 41 7.96 11.17 0.65
CA ASN A 41 7.45 11.91 -0.50
C ASN A 41 6.19 11.24 -1.05
N LEU A 42 5.23 12.04 -1.48
CA LEU A 42 4.05 11.54 -2.17
C LEU A 42 4.43 11.12 -3.59
N VAL A 43 4.02 9.91 -3.99
CA VAL A 43 4.24 9.38 -5.33
C VAL A 43 2.85 9.07 -5.91
N PRO A 44 2.37 9.80 -6.93
CA PRO A 44 1.13 9.46 -7.60
C PRO A 44 1.29 8.14 -8.35
N HIS A 45 0.18 7.40 -8.51
CA HIS A 45 0.19 6.20 -9.33
C HIS A 45 0.58 6.56 -10.78
N PRO A 46 1.49 5.81 -11.44
CA PRO A 46 2.04 6.22 -12.74
C PRO A 46 1.05 6.11 -13.90
N THR A 47 0.02 5.27 -13.78
CA THR A 47 -0.96 5.01 -14.85
C THR A 47 -2.40 5.39 -14.50
N GLU A 48 -2.67 5.71 -13.23
CA GLU A 48 -4.03 5.99 -12.77
C GLU A 48 -4.25 7.48 -12.53
N HIS A 49 -5.50 7.90 -12.66
CA HIS A 49 -5.85 9.29 -12.44
C HIS A 49 -5.77 9.67 -10.97
N VAL A 50 -5.04 10.75 -10.69
CA VAL A 50 -5.07 11.41 -9.39
C VAL A 50 -6.43 12.08 -9.20
N ARG A 51 -7.02 11.90 -8.02
CA ARG A 51 -8.26 12.55 -7.62
C ARG A 51 -8.15 14.06 -7.75
N ASN A 52 -9.15 14.67 -8.38
CA ASN A 52 -9.24 16.12 -8.57
C ASN A 52 -9.03 16.88 -7.26
N GLY A 53 -8.15 17.87 -7.28
CA GLY A 53 -7.83 18.70 -6.11
C GLY A 53 -6.82 18.08 -5.13
N THR A 54 -6.24 16.93 -5.47
CA THR A 54 -5.20 16.26 -4.67
C THR A 54 -3.90 16.13 -5.46
N THR A 55 -2.81 15.80 -4.78
CA THR A 55 -1.47 15.62 -5.37
C THR A 55 -1.24 14.18 -5.84
N SER A 56 -1.78 13.20 -5.10
CA SER A 56 -1.40 11.78 -5.26
C SER A 56 -2.48 10.77 -4.89
N ILE A 57 -3.67 11.22 -4.48
CA ILE A 57 -4.72 10.29 -4.05
C ILE A 57 -5.27 9.55 -5.27
N LEU A 58 -5.21 8.22 -5.22
CA LEU A 58 -5.96 7.33 -6.10
C LEU A 58 -7.30 7.00 -5.41
N GLU A 59 -8.42 7.22 -6.11
CA GLU A 59 -9.74 6.82 -5.62
C GLU A 59 -10.02 5.37 -6.01
N LEU A 60 -10.37 4.54 -5.03
CA LEU A 60 -10.86 3.18 -5.24
C LEU A 60 -12.36 3.16 -4.96
N ASP A 61 -13.16 3.00 -6.02
CA ASP A 61 -14.61 2.91 -5.94
C ASP A 61 -15.09 1.58 -6.52
N SER A 62 -15.42 0.64 -5.63
CA SER A 62 -15.88 -0.71 -6.00
C SER A 62 -17.21 -0.71 -6.74
N SER A 63 -18.04 0.33 -6.58
CA SER A 63 -19.28 0.50 -7.34
C SER A 63 -19.03 0.81 -8.81
N ARG A 64 -17.83 1.32 -9.13
CA ARG A 64 -17.36 1.61 -10.49
C ARG A 64 -16.36 0.57 -11.01
N GLY A 65 -16.24 -0.56 -10.32
CA GLY A 65 -15.34 -1.65 -10.70
C GLY A 65 -13.99 -1.62 -9.99
N GLY A 66 -13.59 -0.50 -9.36
CA GLY A 66 -12.28 -0.35 -8.73
C GLY A 66 -12.06 -1.36 -7.61
N ARG A 67 -11.21 -2.36 -7.88
CA ARG A 67 -10.77 -3.38 -6.93
C ARG A 67 -9.41 -3.91 -7.35
N ALA A 68 -8.69 -4.50 -6.41
CA ALA A 68 -7.56 -5.37 -6.73
C ALA A 68 -7.88 -6.76 -6.18
N ASP A 69 -8.14 -7.71 -7.06
CA ASP A 69 -8.62 -9.06 -6.71
C ASP A 69 -7.55 -10.15 -6.86
N ALA A 70 -6.32 -9.74 -7.21
CA ALA A 70 -5.12 -10.59 -7.23
C ALA A 70 -4.11 -10.17 -6.15
N TRP A 71 -3.37 -11.14 -5.61
CA TRP A 71 -2.24 -10.87 -4.72
C TRP A 71 -1.18 -10.05 -5.44
N HIS A 72 -0.87 -8.87 -4.91
CA HIS A 72 0.12 -7.95 -5.48
C HIS A 72 0.78 -7.11 -4.39
N THR A 73 1.80 -6.35 -4.81
CA THR A 73 2.32 -5.19 -4.08
C THR A 73 2.43 -4.03 -5.07
N ASP A 74 2.05 -2.84 -4.62
CA ASP A 74 1.82 -1.69 -5.48
C ASP A 74 3.05 -1.31 -6.32
N VAL A 75 2.83 -1.06 -7.62
CA VAL A 75 3.74 -0.30 -8.50
C VAL A 75 5.16 -0.89 -8.62
N THR A 76 5.33 -2.19 -8.43
CA THR A 76 6.66 -2.85 -8.54
C THR A 76 7.27 -2.86 -9.95
N PHE A 77 6.56 -2.36 -10.96
CA PHE A 77 7.02 -2.23 -12.34
C PHE A 77 7.82 -0.94 -12.62
N VAL A 78 8.14 -0.14 -11.60
CA VAL A 78 9.05 1.02 -11.71
C VAL A 78 10.23 0.88 -10.74
N ASP A 79 11.36 1.51 -11.08
CA ASP A 79 12.61 1.37 -10.32
C ASP A 79 12.50 1.84 -8.86
N ALA A 80 11.86 3.00 -8.64
CA ALA A 80 11.66 3.61 -7.32
C ALA A 80 10.21 3.45 -6.86
N TYR A 81 9.80 2.20 -6.62
CA TYR A 81 8.45 1.87 -6.18
C TYR A 81 8.14 2.38 -4.75
N PRO A 82 6.85 2.53 -4.37
CA PRO A 82 6.45 3.04 -3.08
C PRO A 82 6.93 2.16 -1.92
N LYS A 83 7.46 2.78 -0.87
CA LYS A 83 7.83 2.07 0.37
C LYS A 83 6.66 1.83 1.33
N ILE A 84 5.59 2.61 1.22
CA ILE A 84 4.43 2.63 2.12
C ILE A 84 3.21 3.02 1.29
N SER A 85 2.11 2.27 1.45
CA SER A 85 0.77 2.64 0.96
C SER A 85 -0.10 3.04 2.14
N ILE A 86 -0.95 4.07 1.96
CA ILE A 86 -1.87 4.57 3.00
C ILE A 86 -3.28 4.59 2.45
N LEU A 87 -4.13 3.73 3.00
CA LEU A 87 -5.53 3.58 2.63
C LEU A 87 -6.42 4.19 3.73
N ARG A 88 -7.40 5.02 3.32
CA ARG A 88 -8.45 5.54 4.19
C ARG A 88 -9.80 5.07 3.65
N GLY A 89 -10.55 4.34 4.47
CA GLY A 89 -11.92 3.96 4.13
C GLY A 89 -12.84 5.19 4.17
N VAL A 90 -13.55 5.44 3.07
CA VAL A 90 -14.52 6.56 2.96
C VAL A 90 -15.95 6.02 3.06
N THR A 91 -16.25 5.00 2.25
CA THR A 91 -17.50 4.26 2.28
C THR A 91 -17.15 2.78 2.38
N ILE A 92 -17.53 2.14 3.49
CA ILE A 92 -17.25 0.74 3.76
C ILE A 92 -18.61 0.01 3.90
N PRO A 93 -18.84 -1.11 3.19
CA PRO A 93 -20.08 -1.86 3.34
C PRO A 93 -20.16 -2.50 4.74
N GLU A 94 -21.39 -2.77 5.20
CA GLU A 94 -21.61 -3.41 6.52
C GLU A 94 -21.00 -4.82 6.59
N VAL A 95 -20.92 -5.51 5.44
CA VAL A 95 -20.36 -6.86 5.31
C VAL A 95 -19.54 -6.97 4.03
N GLY A 96 -18.36 -7.59 4.13
CA GLY A 96 -17.43 -7.77 3.01
C GLY A 96 -16.54 -6.55 2.75
N GLY A 97 -15.72 -6.60 1.70
CA GLY A 97 -14.76 -5.53 1.39
C GLY A 97 -13.45 -5.62 2.18
N ASP A 98 -13.18 -6.75 2.82
CA ASP A 98 -11.92 -7.00 3.51
C ASP A 98 -10.75 -6.93 2.54
N THR A 99 -9.66 -6.32 2.98
CA THR A 99 -8.35 -6.49 2.35
C THR A 99 -7.61 -7.57 3.12
N VAL A 100 -6.90 -8.45 2.41
CA VAL A 100 -6.06 -9.48 3.01
C VAL A 100 -4.59 -9.15 2.76
N TRP A 101 -3.73 -9.46 3.73
CA TRP A 101 -2.30 -9.17 3.64
C TRP A 101 -1.48 -10.43 3.87
N SER A 102 -0.30 -10.47 3.24
CA SER A 102 0.71 -11.50 3.46
C SER A 102 2.05 -10.85 3.76
N ASN A 103 2.84 -11.47 4.65
CA ASN A 103 4.16 -10.98 5.03
C ASN A 103 5.24 -11.72 4.26
N THR A 104 5.85 -11.06 3.28
CA THR A 104 6.89 -11.64 2.42
C THR A 104 8.18 -11.98 3.17
N VAL A 105 8.49 -11.30 4.27
CA VAL A 105 9.63 -11.67 5.14
C VAL A 105 9.36 -13.01 5.80
N ALA A 106 8.19 -13.17 6.42
CA ALA A 106 7.82 -14.43 7.06
C ALA A 106 7.71 -15.58 6.04
N ALA A 107 7.16 -15.30 4.85
CA ALA A 107 7.11 -16.26 3.76
C ALA A 107 8.52 -16.71 3.36
N TYR A 108 9.44 -15.77 3.15
CA TYR A 108 10.84 -16.04 2.80
C TYR A 108 11.58 -16.82 3.90
N GLU A 109 11.40 -16.45 5.16
CA GLU A 109 12.02 -17.13 6.31
C GLU A 109 11.51 -18.56 6.49
N SER A 110 10.27 -18.83 6.09
CA SER A 110 9.65 -20.17 6.16
C SER A 110 10.06 -21.10 5.00
N LEU A 111 10.77 -20.59 3.99
CA LEU A 111 11.17 -21.41 2.84
C LEU A 111 12.12 -22.55 3.25
N PRO A 112 11.95 -23.75 2.68
CA PRO A 112 12.99 -24.78 2.75
C PRO A 112 14.34 -24.24 2.25
N PRO A 113 15.48 -24.67 2.83
CA PRO A 113 16.80 -24.12 2.48
C PRO A 113 17.13 -24.16 0.98
N ALA A 114 16.69 -25.20 0.27
CA ALA A 114 16.87 -25.31 -1.17
C ALA A 114 16.13 -24.20 -1.94
N LEU A 115 14.85 -23.94 -1.62
CA LEU A 115 14.07 -22.88 -2.26
C LEU A 115 14.60 -21.50 -1.92
N LYS A 116 15.07 -21.30 -0.68
CA LYS A 116 15.71 -20.06 -0.27
C LYS A 116 16.97 -19.78 -1.10
N THR A 117 17.85 -20.77 -1.25
CA THR A 117 19.05 -20.68 -2.09
C THR A 117 18.71 -20.37 -3.55
N THR A 118 17.67 -21.01 -4.09
CA THR A 118 17.19 -20.71 -5.43
C THR A 118 16.70 -19.27 -5.55
N ALA A 119 15.89 -18.79 -4.61
CA ALA A 119 15.37 -17.42 -4.62
C ALA A 119 16.49 -16.37 -4.54
N GLU A 120 17.56 -16.61 -3.76
CA GLU A 120 18.72 -15.71 -3.63
C GLU A 120 19.55 -15.56 -4.92
N GLN A 121 19.35 -16.43 -5.91
CA GLN A 121 20.11 -16.43 -7.17
C GLN A 121 19.29 -15.98 -8.39
N LEU A 122 17.99 -15.76 -8.21
CA LEU A 122 17.08 -15.44 -9.30
C LEU A 122 16.70 -13.96 -9.31
N TRP A 123 16.32 -13.50 -10.50
CA TRP A 123 15.72 -12.20 -10.73
C TRP A 123 14.30 -12.39 -11.26
N ALA A 124 13.40 -11.50 -10.86
CA ALA A 124 12.03 -11.44 -11.36
C ALA A 124 11.83 -10.15 -12.15
N THR A 125 11.18 -10.25 -13.32
CA THR A 125 10.74 -9.08 -14.08
C THR A 125 9.35 -8.68 -13.62
N HIS A 126 9.19 -7.43 -13.21
CA HIS A 126 7.90 -6.84 -12.86
C HIS A 126 7.45 -5.91 -14.00
N SER A 127 6.19 -6.03 -14.43
CA SER A 127 5.65 -5.24 -15.54
C SER A 127 4.18 -4.92 -15.29
N ASN A 128 3.67 -3.83 -15.90
CA ASN A 128 2.25 -3.49 -15.90
C ASN A 128 1.51 -3.96 -17.17
N ALA A 129 1.99 -5.03 -17.81
CA ALA A 129 1.35 -5.58 -19.01
C ALA A 129 0.01 -6.26 -18.71
N TYR A 130 -0.20 -6.65 -17.45
CA TYR A 130 -1.44 -7.19 -16.90
C TYR A 130 -1.75 -6.36 -15.66
N ASP A 131 -2.66 -5.39 -15.79
CA ASP A 131 -2.98 -4.47 -14.69
C ASP A 131 -3.72 -5.23 -13.58
N TYR A 132 -3.28 -5.05 -12.34
CA TYR A 132 -3.90 -5.64 -11.15
C TYR A 132 -5.12 -4.84 -10.67
N ALA A 133 -5.39 -3.68 -11.28
CA ALA A 133 -6.54 -2.83 -11.00
C ALA A 133 -7.73 -3.04 -11.95
N ALA A 134 -7.71 -4.10 -12.78
CA ALA A 134 -8.72 -4.38 -13.80
C ALA A 134 -10.13 -4.72 -13.25
#